data_AF-A0A1F5NJ51-F1
#
_entry.id   AF-A0A1F5NJ51-F1
#
_cell.length_a   1.000
_cell.length_b   1.000
_cell.length_c   1.000
_cell.angle_alpha   90.00
_cell.angle_beta   90.00
_cell.angle_gamma   90.00
#
_symmetry.space_group_name_H-M   'P 1'
#
loop_
_entity.id
_entity.type
_entity.pdbx_description
1 polymer ?
#
loop_
_entity_poly.entity_id
_entity_poly.type
_entity_poly.pdbx_seq_one_letter_code
_entity_poly.pdbx_strand_id
1 'polypeptide(L)'
;MKTLIIILIIATFLQTTILPVDLVLLILICRAYIKSGRSNLYLGFAFGLLTAHLNLNFLGIQSLICLSFVQITQMLSKIRLAGNPLLIVPITLVFLSLNRIINSLLSHTTWEFSGVILTAFLSLPTLYLIRFWEERFIVRKGIKLKI
;
A
#
# COMPACT_ATOMS: atom_id res chain seq x y z
N MET A 1 -15.13 3.19 -1.89
CA MET A 1 -14.60 3.10 -0.50
C MET A 1 -14.95 1.76 0.14
N LYS A 2 -16.24 1.40 0.28
CA LYS A 2 -16.68 0.12 0.88
C LYS A 2 -16.05 -1.12 0.22
N THR A 3 -16.06 -1.16 -1.11
CA THR A 3 -15.43 -2.23 -1.91
C THR A 3 -13.92 -2.35 -1.71
N LEU A 4 -13.20 -1.23 -1.55
CA LEU A 4 -11.76 -1.25 -1.34
C LEU A 4 -11.40 -1.79 0.05
N ILE A 5 -12.23 -1.50 1.05
CA ILE A 5 -12.10 -2.10 2.39
C ILE A 5 -12.27 -3.61 2.29
N ILE A 6 -13.26 -4.10 1.53
CA ILE A 6 -13.46 -5.54 1.31
C ILE A 6 -12.24 -6.17 0.62
N ILE A 7 -11.70 -5.52 -0.43
CA ILE A 7 -10.49 -6.00 -1.12
C ILE A 7 -9.30 -6.05 -0.15
N LEU A 8 -9.11 -5.03 0.68
CA LEU A 8 -8.03 -5.01 1.68
C LEU A 8 -8.22 -6.09 2.74
N ILE A 9 -9.46 -6.39 3.17
CA ILE A 9 -9.75 -7.50 4.09
C ILE A 9 -9.35 -8.83 3.45
N ILE A 10 -9.78 -9.08 2.21
CA ILE A 10 -9.41 -10.30 1.48
C ILE A 10 -7.88 -10.38 1.32
N ALA A 11 -7.23 -9.26 0.96
CA ALA A 11 -5.78 -9.19 0.85
C ALA A 11 -5.07 -9.45 2.20
N THR A 12 -5.61 -8.97 3.33
CA THR A 12 -5.06 -9.27 4.65
C THR A 12 -5.10 -10.75 4.97
N PHE A 13 -6.19 -11.44 4.64
CA PHE A 13 -6.26 -12.89 4.86
C PHE A 13 -5.37 -13.65 3.88
N LEU A 14 -5.32 -13.23 2.62
CA LEU A 14 -4.50 -13.89 1.60
C LEU A 14 -3.00 -13.81 1.93
N GLN A 15 -2.55 -12.66 2.42
CA GLN A 15 -1.14 -12.47 2.77
C GLN A 15 -0.72 -13.24 4.02
N THR A 16 -1.63 -13.47 4.96
CA THR A 16 -1.31 -14.18 6.21
C THR A 16 -1.37 -15.69 6.03
N THR A 17 -2.19 -16.18 5.10
CA THR A 17 -2.46 -17.63 4.93
C THR A 17 -1.76 -18.27 3.74
N ILE A 18 -1.65 -17.59 2.60
CA ILE A 18 -1.26 -18.22 1.32
C ILE A 18 0.01 -17.60 0.74
N LEU A 19 0.11 -16.26 0.73
CA LEU A 19 1.18 -15.54 0.03
C LEU A 19 2.02 -14.74 1.03
N PRO A 20 3.30 -15.05 1.26
CA PRO A 20 4.16 -14.31 2.20
C PRO A 20 4.65 -12.97 1.59
N VAL A 21 3.69 -12.14 1.19
CA VAL A 21 3.89 -10.87 0.49
C VAL A 21 3.05 -9.81 1.18
N ASP A 22 3.62 -8.62 1.41
CA ASP A 22 2.92 -7.47 1.98
C ASP A 22 1.93 -6.82 0.97
N LEU A 23 0.91 -7.57 0.56
CA LEU A 23 -0.10 -7.14 -0.42
C LEU A 23 -0.85 -5.90 0.05
N VAL A 24 -1.13 -5.82 1.35
CA VAL A 24 -1.84 -4.69 1.96
C VAL A 24 -1.04 -3.41 1.80
N LEU A 25 0.26 -3.47 2.11
CA LEU A 25 1.14 -2.31 1.99
C LEU A 25 1.27 -1.89 0.52
N LEU A 26 1.43 -2.86 -0.39
CA LEU A 26 1.51 -2.62 -1.82
C LEU A 26 0.26 -1.90 -2.35
N ILE A 27 -0.94 -2.41 -2.04
CA ILE A 27 -2.21 -1.79 -2.46
C ILE A 27 -2.32 -0.37 -1.89
N LEU A 28 -1.96 -0.17 -0.63
CA LEU A 28 -2.01 1.15 0.01
C LEU A 28 -1.04 2.16 -0.62
N ILE A 29 0.20 1.75 -0.94
CA ILE A 29 1.18 2.60 -1.64
C ILE A 29 0.66 2.97 -3.03
N CYS A 30 0.25 1.99 -3.84
CA CYS A 30 -0.27 2.23 -5.18
C CYS A 30 -1.48 3.19 -5.16
N ARG A 31 -2.39 3.02 -4.20
CA ARG A 31 -3.53 3.91 -4.05
C ARG A 31 -3.13 5.31 -3.58
N ALA A 32 -2.24 5.42 -2.59
CA ALA A 32 -1.74 6.70 -2.09
C ALA A 32 -1.04 7.50 -3.20
N TYR A 33 -0.40 6.80 -4.13
CA TYR A 33 0.22 7.37 -5.31
C TYR A 33 -0.80 7.92 -6.32
N ILE A 34 -1.89 7.19 -6.60
CA ILE A 34 -2.93 7.62 -7.54
C ILE A 34 -3.75 8.79 -6.98
N LYS A 35 -4.18 8.70 -5.72
CA LYS A 35 -5.08 9.67 -5.11
C LYS A 35 -4.65 9.98 -3.68
N SER A 36 -4.09 11.19 -3.50
CA SER A 36 -3.78 11.70 -2.17
C SER A 36 -5.07 12.04 -1.40
N GLY A 37 -5.15 11.60 -0.15
CA GLY A 37 -6.33 11.84 0.69
C GLY A 37 -6.19 11.27 2.10
N ARG A 38 -6.80 11.96 3.08
CA ARG A 38 -6.79 11.53 4.50
C ARG A 38 -7.37 10.14 4.70
N SER A 39 -8.29 9.70 3.85
CA SER A 39 -8.85 8.34 3.87
C SER A 39 -7.79 7.25 3.80
N ASN A 40 -6.68 7.49 3.08
CA ASN A 40 -5.63 6.48 2.93
C ASN A 40 -4.80 6.34 4.21
N LEU A 41 -4.68 7.42 5.00
CA LEU A 41 -4.00 7.37 6.30
C LEU A 41 -4.80 6.54 7.31
N TYR A 42 -6.12 6.75 7.36
CA TYR A 42 -7.01 5.93 8.21
C TYR A 42 -6.96 4.45 7.81
N LEU A 43 -6.91 4.14 6.51
CA LEU A 43 -6.80 2.76 6.04
C LEU A 43 -5.42 2.17 6.34
N GLY A 44 -4.35 2.93 6.15
CA GLY A 44 -3.00 2.50 6.52
C GLY A 44 -2.89 2.15 8.00
N PHE A 45 -3.49 2.97 8.87
CA PHE A 45 -3.54 2.69 10.30
C PHE A 45 -4.37 1.44 10.63
N ALA A 46 -5.62 1.38 10.16
CA ALA A 46 -6.54 0.30 10.48
C ALA A 46 -6.05 -1.06 9.95
N PHE A 47 -5.57 -1.10 8.70
CA PHE A 47 -5.05 -2.34 8.11
C PHE A 47 -3.66 -2.67 8.65
N GLY A 48 -2.85 -1.69 9.03
CA GLY A 48 -1.61 -1.94 9.78
C GLY A 48 -1.86 -2.63 11.13
N LEU A 49 -2.91 -2.22 11.86
CA LEU A 49 -3.35 -2.93 13.08
C LEU A 49 -3.87 -4.34 12.79
N LEU A 50 -4.74 -4.48 11.77
CA LEU A 50 -5.31 -5.78 11.41
C LEU A 50 -4.23 -6.79 11.01
N THR A 51 -3.27 -6.35 10.20
CA THR A 51 -2.14 -7.19 9.77
C THR A 51 -1.22 -7.57 10.93
N ALA A 52 -0.92 -6.65 11.84
CA ALA A 52 -0.17 -6.98 13.04
C ALA A 52 -0.90 -8.00 13.92
N HIS A 53 -2.22 -7.84 14.08
CA HIS A 53 -3.04 -8.76 14.85
C HIS A 53 -3.02 -10.18 14.27
N LEU A 54 -3.17 -10.31 12.95
CA LEU A 54 -3.18 -11.61 12.27
C LEU A 54 -1.80 -12.28 12.25
N ASN A 55 -0.71 -11.51 12.16
CA ASN A 55 0.66 -12.03 12.15
C ASN A 55 1.27 -12.16 13.56
N LEU A 56 0.50 -11.89 14.63
CA LEU A 56 0.97 -11.89 16.02
C LEU A 56 2.19 -10.97 16.27
N ASN A 57 2.28 -9.88 15.50
CA ASN A 57 3.32 -8.86 15.64
C ASN A 57 2.89 -7.75 16.61
N PHE A 58 3.85 -6.94 17.04
CA PHE A 58 3.58 -5.75 17.86
C PHE A 58 2.62 -4.77 17.14
N LEU A 59 1.37 -4.74 17.63
CA LEU A 59 0.25 -3.98 17.05
C LEU A 59 0.60 -2.53 16.68
N GLY A 60 1.24 -1.82 17.60
CA GLY A 60 1.58 -0.40 17.43
C GLY A 60 2.60 -0.17 16.31
N ILE A 61 3.62 -1.01 16.20
CA ILE A 61 4.76 -0.76 15.32
C ILE A 61 4.36 -0.89 13.85
N GLN A 62 3.68 -1.97 13.46
CA GLN A 62 3.28 -2.17 12.05
C GLN A 62 2.31 -1.08 11.57
N SER A 63 1.42 -0.62 12.45
CA SER A 63 0.50 0.47 12.12
C SER A 63 1.22 1.79 11.85
N LEU A 64 2.26 2.10 12.63
CA LEU A 64 3.09 3.29 12.45
C LEU A 64 3.92 3.21 11.17
N ILE A 65 4.48 2.04 10.86
CA ILE A 65 5.21 1.78 9.62
C ILE A 65 4.30 1.95 8.39
N CYS A 66 3.10 1.36 8.41
CA CYS A 66 2.15 1.52 7.31
C CYS A 66 1.73 2.99 7.13
N LEU A 67 1.49 3.71 8.23
CA LEU A 67 1.11 5.12 8.20
C LEU A 67 2.23 5.98 7.64
N SER A 68 3.48 5.77 8.07
CA SER A 68 4.63 6.54 7.61
C SER A 68 4.86 6.33 6.10
N PHE A 69 4.81 5.09 5.61
CA PHE A 69 4.94 4.81 4.17
C PHE A 69 3.82 5.42 3.34
N VAL A 70 2.56 5.35 3.80
CA VAL A 70 1.44 6.00 3.11
C VAL A 70 1.63 7.52 3.09
N GLN A 71 2.05 8.13 4.19
CA GLN A 71 2.29 9.57 4.28
C GLN A 71 3.41 10.01 3.33
N ILE A 72 4.55 9.31 3.32
CA ILE A 72 5.67 9.60 2.42
C ILE A 72 5.22 9.44 0.97
N THR A 73 4.46 8.39 0.65
CA THR A 73 3.92 8.19 -0.71
C THR A 73 3.02 9.34 -1.14
N GLN A 74 2.15 9.85 -0.25
CA GLN A 74 1.30 11.01 -0.54
C GLN A 74 2.09 12.31 -0.74
N MET A 75 3.25 12.46 -0.09
CA MET A 75 4.13 13.60 -0.32
C MET A 75 4.84 13.47 -1.67
N LEU A 76 5.35 12.28 -1.98
CA LEU A 76 5.99 11.97 -3.26
C LEU A 76 5.03 12.13 -4.44
N SER A 77 3.75 11.75 -4.29
CA SER A 77 2.75 11.84 -5.35
C SER A 77 2.44 13.29 -5.78
N LYS A 78 2.82 14.29 -4.98
CA LYS A 78 2.64 15.72 -5.32
C LYS A 78 3.80 16.28 -6.15
N ILE A 79 4.91 15.54 -6.24
CA ILE A 79 6.08 15.96 -7.01
C ILE A 79 5.79 15.75 -8.50
N ARG A 80 6.28 16.65 -9.37
CA ARG A 80 6.09 16.57 -10.83
C ARG A 80 6.53 15.25 -11.46
N LEU A 81 7.54 14.59 -10.87
CA LEU A 81 7.99 13.27 -11.31
C LEU A 81 6.92 12.18 -11.14
N ALA A 82 5.94 12.34 -10.24
CA ALA A 82 4.90 11.34 -9.99
C ALA A 82 3.95 11.10 -11.18
N GLY A 83 4.09 11.86 -12.28
CA GLY A 83 3.39 11.56 -13.54
C GLY A 83 3.89 10.29 -14.23
N ASN A 84 5.10 9.80 -13.92
CA ASN A 84 5.64 8.59 -14.55
C ASN A 84 5.25 7.33 -13.73
N PRO A 85 4.38 6.46 -14.25
CA PRO A 85 3.93 5.26 -13.52
C PRO A 85 5.06 4.27 -13.23
N LEU A 86 6.18 4.31 -13.98
CA LEU A 86 7.34 3.43 -13.74
C LEU A 86 8.04 3.74 -12.41
N LEU A 87 7.88 4.95 -11.87
CA LEU A 87 8.50 5.33 -10.59
C LEU A 87 7.87 4.62 -9.39
N ILE A 88 6.70 3.99 -9.54
CA ILE A 88 6.11 3.22 -8.45
C ILE A 88 6.96 2.01 -8.06
N VAL A 89 7.67 1.39 -9.03
CA VAL A 89 8.50 0.21 -8.79
C VAL A 89 9.66 0.51 -7.85
N PRO A 90 10.54 1.50 -8.11
CA PRO A 90 11.63 1.81 -7.19
C PRO A 90 11.11 2.31 -5.82
N ILE A 91 10.00 3.05 -5.77
CA ILE A 91 9.41 3.51 -4.51
C ILE A 91 8.92 2.33 -3.67
N THR A 92 8.17 1.41 -4.29
CA THR A 92 7.65 0.22 -3.59
C THR A 92 8.78 -0.72 -3.17
N LEU A 93 9.83 -0.87 -3.98
CA LEU A 93 11.02 -1.64 -3.61
C LEU A 93 11.70 -1.08 -2.35
N VAL A 94 11.88 0.24 -2.28
CA VAL A 94 12.45 0.90 -1.08
C VAL A 94 11.56 0.70 0.14
N PHE A 95 10.24 0.88 0.03
CA PHE A 95 9.36 0.71 1.19
C PHE A 95 9.24 -0.74 1.65
N LEU A 96 9.15 -1.70 0.72
CA LEU A 96 9.07 -3.12 1.06
C LEU A 96 10.39 -3.62 1.67
N SER A 97 11.54 -3.20 1.15
CA SER A 97 12.84 -3.51 1.76
C SER A 97 12.99 -2.94 3.16
N LEU A 98 12.61 -1.67 3.37
CA LEU A 98 12.60 -1.06 4.71
C LEU A 98 11.65 -1.80 5.67
N ASN A 99 10.44 -2.17 5.22
CA ASN A 99 9.50 -2.95 6.02
C ASN A 99 10.14 -4.28 6.46
N ARG A 100 10.81 -4.97 5.54
CA ARG A 100 11.45 -6.26 5.81
C ARG A 100 12.63 -6.14 6.77
N ILE A 101 13.46 -5.09 6.63
CA ILE A 101 14.57 -4.81 7.53
C ILE A 101 14.05 -4.56 8.95
N ILE A 102 13.03 -3.70 9.09
CA ILE A 102 12.44 -3.40 10.41
C ILE A 102 11.85 -4.66 11.05
N ASN A 103 11.09 -5.44 10.28
CA ASN A 103 10.48 -6.67 10.79
C ASN A 103 11.51 -7.72 11.17
N SER A 104 12.58 -7.88 10.39
CA SER A 104 13.67 -8.81 10.73
C SER A 104 14.42 -8.36 11.99
N LEU A 105 14.70 -7.06 12.14
CA LEU A 105 15.34 -6.53 13.35
C LEU A 105 14.51 -6.81 14.61
N LEU A 106 13.18 -6.72 14.51
CA LEU A 106 12.27 -6.95 15.63
C LEU A 106 12.04 -8.43 15.93
N SER A 107 12.03 -9.28 14.91
CA SER A 107 11.70 -10.72 15.03
C SER A 107 12.93 -11.62 15.06
N HIS A 108 14.14 -11.07 14.94
CA HIS A 108 15.41 -11.80 14.82
C HIS A 108 15.41 -12.89 13.73
N THR A 109 14.72 -12.63 12.61
CA THR A 109 14.59 -13.56 11.48
C THR A 109 15.57 -13.24 10.35
N THR A 110 15.86 -14.23 9.49
CA THR A 110 16.77 -14.09 8.34
C THR A 110 16.22 -13.20 7.22
N TRP A 111 17.12 -12.52 6.50
CA TRP A 111 16.76 -11.61 5.42
C TRP A 111 16.53 -12.35 4.11
N GLU A 112 15.27 -12.58 3.76
CA GLU A 112 14.89 -13.03 2.41
C GLU A 112 14.52 -11.84 1.53
N PHE A 113 15.41 -11.49 0.61
CA PHE A 113 15.24 -10.33 -0.28
C PHE A 113 14.56 -10.68 -1.61
N SER A 114 14.56 -11.96 -2.00
CA SER A 114 14.01 -12.44 -3.28
C SER A 114 12.52 -12.09 -3.44
N GLY A 115 11.73 -12.27 -2.38
CA GLY A 115 10.31 -11.91 -2.36
C GLY A 115 10.05 -10.41 -2.53
N VAL A 116 10.95 -9.56 -2.03
CA VAL A 116 10.80 -8.10 -2.12
C VAL A 116 10.91 -7.61 -3.57
N ILE A 117 11.82 -8.20 -4.35
CA ILE A 117 12.01 -7.81 -5.75
C ILE A 117 10.76 -8.17 -6.58
N LEU A 118 10.26 -9.40 -6.43
CA LEU A 118 9.09 -9.87 -7.17
C LEU A 118 7.86 -9.00 -6.85
N THR A 119 7.68 -8.66 -5.58
CA THR A 119 6.56 -7.83 -5.12
C THR A 119 6.67 -6.37 -5.58
N ALA A 120 7.87 -5.83 -5.67
CA ALA A 120 8.09 -4.54 -6.30
C ALA A 120 7.69 -4.54 -7.80
N PHE A 121 7.99 -5.60 -8.55
CA PHE A 121 7.51 -5.72 -9.94
C PHE A 121 5.98 -5.85 -10.03
N LEU A 122 5.35 -6.55 -9.09
CA LEU A 122 3.89 -6.63 -8.98
C LEU A 122 3.22 -5.29 -8.68
N SER A 123 3.95 -4.27 -8.24
CA SER A 123 3.38 -2.94 -8.00
C SER A 123 2.84 -2.28 -9.27
N LEU A 124 3.46 -2.51 -10.43
CA LEU A 124 3.01 -1.98 -11.73
C LEU A 124 1.63 -2.51 -12.14
N PRO A 125 1.43 -3.84 -12.28
CA PRO A 125 0.11 -4.37 -12.63
C PRO A 125 -0.94 -4.01 -11.58
N THR A 126 -0.56 -3.99 -10.29
CA THR A 126 -1.48 -3.58 -9.22
C THR A 126 -1.87 -2.11 -9.32
N LEU A 127 -0.95 -1.22 -9.70
CA LEU A 127 -1.25 0.19 -9.94
C LEU A 127 -2.27 0.36 -11.06
N TYR A 128 -2.11 -0.35 -12.19
CA TYR A 128 -3.07 -0.29 -13.29
C TYR A 128 -4.44 -0.84 -12.91
N LEU A 129 -4.49 -1.95 -12.16
CA LEU A 129 -5.73 -2.52 -11.64
C LEU A 129 -6.46 -1.52 -10.73
N ILE A 130 -5.75 -0.88 -9.80
CA ILE A 130 -6.33 0.12 -8.89
C ILE A 130 -6.78 1.35 -9.67
N ARG A 131 -6.02 1.79 -10.67
CA ARG A 131 -6.38 2.94 -11.51
C ARG A 131 -7.65 2.68 -12.30
N PHE A 132 -7.74 1.53 -12.97
CA PHE A 132 -8.95 1.12 -13.68
C PHE A 132 -10.15 1.01 -12.73
N TRP A 133 -9.94 0.48 -11.53
CA TRP A 133 -10.95 0.39 -10.50
C TRP A 133 -11.42 1.78 -10.01
N GLU A 134 -10.50 2.70 -9.73
CA GLU A 134 -10.85 4.07 -9.32
C GLU A 134 -11.60 4.83 -10.41
N GLU A 135 -11.23 4.66 -11.68
CA GLU A 135 -11.91 5.30 -12.81
C GLU A 135 -13.35 4.80 -13.01
N ARG A 136 -13.62 3.51 -12.79
CA ARG A 136 -14.96 2.93 -12.95
C ARG A 136 -15.89 3.12 -11.76
N PHE A 137 -15.38 3.00 -10.54
CA PHE A 137 -16.21 2.93 -9.34
C PHE A 137 -16.29 4.23 -8.52
N ILE A 138 -15.50 5.25 -8.86
CA ILE A 138 -15.58 6.57 -8.22
C ILE A 138 -16.24 7.53 -9.21
N VAL A 139 -17.54 7.75 -9.04
CA VAL A 139 -18.29 8.77 -9.79
C VAL A 139 -17.59 10.12 -9.60
N ARG A 140 -16.97 10.63 -10.67
CA ARG A 140 -16.48 12.02 -10.68
C ARG A 140 -17.74 12.88 -10.53
N LYS A 141 -17.85 13.64 -9.44
CA LYS A 141 -18.87 14.67 -9.33
C LYS A 141 -18.69 15.56 -10.55
N GLY A 142 -19.66 15.50 -11.47
CA GLY A 142 -19.58 16.16 -12.76
C GLY A 142 -19.15 17.61 -12.59
N ILE A 143 -18.26 18.06 -13.48
CA ILE A 143 -17.86 19.46 -13.59
C ILE A 143 -19.15 20.26 -13.66
N LYS A 144 -19.48 20.99 -12.59
CA LYS A 144 -20.52 22.02 -12.66
C LYS A 144 -19.93 23.10 -13.56
N LEU A 145 -20.24 23.05 -14.86
CA LEU A 145 -20.10 24.21 -15.71
C LEU A 145 -20.97 25.29 -15.08
N LYS A 146 -20.33 26.27 -14.45
CA LYS A 146 -20.96 27.56 -14.17
C LYS A 146 -21.27 28.15 -15.53
N ILE A 147 -22.51 28.01 -15.98
CA ILE A 147 -23.11 28.88 -16.98
C ILE A 147 -23.65 30.07 -16.21
#